data_AF-V2WN52-F1
#
_entry.id   AF-V2WN52-F1
#
_cell.length_a   1.000
_cell.length_b   1.000
_cell.length_c   1.000
_cell.angle_alpha   90.00
_cell.angle_beta   90.00
_cell.angle_gamma   90.00
#
_symmetry.space_group_name_H-M   'P 1'
#
loop_
_entity.id
_entity.type
_entity.pdbx_description
1 polymer ?
#
loop_
_entity_poly.entity_id
_entity_poly.type
_entity_poly.pdbx_seq_one_letter_code
_entity_poly.pdbx_strand_id
1 'polypeptide(L)'
;MAEEKKPSGSRPRKEELAAEEAVIGSAMLVQVVSAVKEVKAALPRAFTGVRKDAKKFLREVLIYVALNPKAFPDDRSKKLFLLSYMTDGPGEFWKNDKTDLLLAYDADAEKVTWTEFLDDFRTSFEPLDPALKAQLELKDLRMTDRANEYTYQFTYLVKQTEYNDAAQIVAFKRGLPKSLALKIMTRPEGAPTMIKDWMNAAILFDESYKQAMEYGKMWDDEHGGRKL
;
A
#
# COMPACT_ATOMS: atom_id res chain seq x y z
N MET A 1 29.83 -62.42 62.04
CA MET A 1 30.84 -61.46 62.52
C MET A 1 30.56 -60.15 61.80
N ALA A 2 29.86 -59.23 62.47
CA ALA A 2 30.40 -57.98 63.05
C ALA A 2 30.18 -56.83 62.05
N GLU A 3 29.54 -55.69 62.31
CA GLU A 3 28.97 -55.07 63.51
C GLU A 3 27.90 -54.06 63.03
N GLU A 4 26.68 -54.10 63.58
CA GLU A 4 25.73 -52.97 63.53
C GLU A 4 25.87 -52.17 64.83
N LYS A 5 26.21 -50.89 64.74
CA LYS A 5 26.29 -49.98 65.89
C LYS A 5 25.03 -49.12 66.02
N LYS A 6 24.54 -49.12 67.27
CA LYS A 6 23.42 -48.44 67.91
C LYS A 6 23.12 -46.97 67.51
N PRO A 7 21.86 -46.53 67.71
CA PRO A 7 21.45 -45.12 67.69
C PRO A 7 21.63 -44.47 69.07
N SER A 8 21.76 -43.13 69.13
CA SER A 8 21.63 -42.39 70.39
C SER A 8 21.02 -41.03 70.11
N GLY A 9 19.77 -40.86 70.55
CA GLY A 9 19.07 -39.58 70.50
C GLY A 9 19.57 -38.59 71.55
N SER A 10 19.27 -37.31 71.33
CA SER A 10 19.23 -36.26 72.35
C SER A 10 18.49 -35.02 71.82
N ARG A 11 17.32 -34.76 72.40
CA ARG A 11 16.76 -33.42 72.70
C ARG A 11 16.47 -33.48 74.22
N PRO A 12 16.36 -32.37 74.99
CA PRO A 12 16.12 -30.98 74.58
C PRO A 12 16.84 -29.88 75.40
N ARG A 13 16.87 -28.63 74.89
CA ARG A 13 16.56 -27.45 75.72
C ARG A 13 16.21 -26.23 74.85
N LYS A 14 15.09 -25.59 75.20
CA LYS A 14 14.64 -24.27 74.74
C LYS A 14 15.63 -23.20 75.22
N GLU A 15 15.91 -22.23 74.37
CA GLU A 15 15.88 -20.81 74.74
C GLU A 15 15.72 -19.97 73.46
N GLU A 16 14.68 -19.17 73.48
CA GLU A 16 14.26 -18.21 72.46
C GLU A 16 14.52 -16.82 73.05
N LEU A 17 14.73 -15.81 72.18
CA LEU A 17 15.01 -14.38 72.41
C LEU A 17 16.53 -14.06 72.45
N ALA A 18 17.08 -13.08 71.71
CA ALA A 18 16.49 -11.86 71.15
C ALA A 18 17.26 -11.37 69.91
N ALA A 19 16.59 -10.46 69.19
CA ALA A 19 16.92 -9.80 67.94
C ALA A 19 18.35 -9.23 67.83
N GLU A 20 18.92 -9.34 66.62
CA GLU A 20 19.83 -8.33 66.08
C GLU A 20 19.36 -7.96 64.67
N GLU A 21 19.14 -6.67 64.45
CA GLU A 21 18.80 -6.07 63.16
C GLU A 21 19.95 -6.24 62.18
N ALA A 22 19.66 -6.77 60.99
CA ALA A 22 20.47 -6.54 59.81
C ALA A 22 19.56 -6.05 58.68
N VAL A 23 19.60 -4.74 58.46
CA VAL A 23 18.99 -4.04 57.32
C VAL A 23 19.59 -4.61 56.04
N ILE A 24 18.83 -5.46 55.33
CA ILE A 24 19.13 -5.80 53.94
C ILE A 24 18.14 -5.00 53.08
N GLY A 25 18.62 -3.89 52.53
CA GLY A 25 17.92 -3.13 51.52
C GLY A 25 17.67 -4.01 50.30
N SER A 26 16.44 -4.50 50.19
CA SER A 26 15.94 -5.14 48.97
C SER A 26 15.82 -4.06 47.90
N ALA A 27 16.85 -3.93 47.06
CA ALA A 27 16.77 -3.18 45.82
C ALA A 27 15.77 -3.90 44.91
N MET A 28 14.50 -3.49 44.96
CA MET A 28 13.53 -3.87 43.96
C MET A 28 14.01 -3.35 42.61
N LEU A 29 14.41 -4.26 41.73
CA LEU A 29 14.62 -3.96 40.32
C LEU A 29 13.25 -3.65 39.72
N VAL A 30 12.85 -2.39 39.77
CA VAL A 30 11.69 -1.87 39.04
C VAL A 30 12.01 -2.06 37.56
N GLN A 31 11.61 -3.19 36.99
CA GLN A 31 11.48 -3.31 35.55
C GLN A 31 10.42 -2.31 35.12
N VAL A 32 10.87 -1.12 34.70
CA VAL A 32 10.05 -0.21 33.92
C VAL A 32 9.76 -0.93 32.61
N VAL A 33 8.65 -1.67 32.56
CA VAL A 33 8.02 -2.02 31.29
C VAL A 33 7.62 -0.69 30.66
N SER A 34 8.53 -0.15 29.86
CA SER A 34 8.24 0.99 29.00
C SER A 34 7.02 0.58 28.16
N ALA A 35 5.83 1.09 28.51
CA ALA A 35 4.66 1.02 27.67
C ALA A 35 5.04 1.67 26.34
N VAL A 36 5.36 0.84 25.36
CA VAL A 36 5.72 1.32 24.03
C VAL A 36 4.45 1.90 23.44
N LYS A 37 4.39 3.22 23.37
CA LYS A 37 3.30 3.89 22.66
C LYS A 37 3.42 3.54 21.18
N GLU A 38 2.37 2.92 20.63
CA GLU A 38 2.19 2.82 19.19
C GLU A 38 2.31 4.22 18.56
N VAL A 39 2.93 4.27 17.38
CA VAL A 39 2.93 5.47 16.57
C VAL A 39 1.49 5.79 16.22
N LYS A 40 1.05 7.02 16.52
CA LYS A 40 -0.29 7.53 16.17
C LYS A 40 -0.41 7.75 14.65
N ALA A 41 -0.34 6.66 13.89
CA ALA A 41 -0.65 6.65 12.47
C ALA A 41 -2.17 6.55 12.27
N ALA A 42 -2.65 6.98 11.11
CA ALA A 42 -4.05 6.76 10.75
C ALA A 42 -4.32 5.26 10.64
N LEU A 43 -5.41 4.79 11.28
CA LEU A 43 -5.83 3.40 11.18
C LEU A 43 -6.31 3.09 9.75
N PRO A 44 -6.15 1.84 9.28
CA PRO A 44 -6.71 1.41 8.01
C PRO A 44 -8.22 1.62 7.95
N ARG A 45 -8.75 1.86 6.76
CA ARG A 45 -10.20 1.84 6.53
C ARG A 45 -10.73 0.41 6.51
N ALA A 46 -12.00 0.26 6.89
CA ALA A 46 -12.71 -1.00 6.76
C ALA A 46 -12.78 -1.47 5.30
N PHE A 47 -12.60 -2.76 5.06
CA PHE A 47 -12.57 -3.38 3.75
C PHE A 47 -13.66 -4.43 3.58
N THR A 48 -14.55 -4.19 2.62
CA THR A 48 -15.72 -5.04 2.35
C THR A 48 -15.50 -6.15 1.33
N GLY A 49 -14.26 -6.39 0.92
CA GLY A 49 -13.94 -7.36 -0.12
C GLY A 49 -14.12 -6.83 -1.55
N VAL A 50 -14.42 -5.54 -1.74
CA VAL A 50 -14.58 -4.96 -3.07
C VAL A 50 -13.21 -4.82 -3.75
N ARG A 51 -13.00 -5.57 -4.85
CA ARG A 51 -11.71 -5.66 -5.55
C ARG A 51 -11.06 -4.32 -5.91
N LYS A 52 -11.84 -3.30 -6.24
CA LYS A 52 -11.32 -1.96 -6.60
C LYS A 52 -10.58 -1.28 -5.44
N ASP A 53 -10.94 -1.62 -4.20
CA ASP A 53 -10.42 -1.01 -2.98
C ASP A 53 -9.28 -1.84 -2.36
N ALA A 54 -9.06 -3.07 -2.83
CA ALA A 54 -8.10 -4.03 -2.27
C ALA A 54 -6.67 -3.50 -2.18
N LYS A 55 -6.14 -2.93 -3.29
CA LYS A 55 -4.78 -2.36 -3.33
C LYS A 55 -4.60 -1.22 -2.32
N LYS A 56 -5.62 -0.39 -2.18
CA LYS A 56 -5.60 0.78 -1.29
C LYS A 56 -5.64 0.34 0.17
N PHE A 57 -6.55 -0.57 0.51
CA PHE A 57 -6.64 -1.19 1.83
C PHE A 57 -5.32 -1.86 2.24
N LEU A 58 -4.76 -2.70 1.36
CA LEU A 58 -3.51 -3.40 1.64
C LEU A 58 -2.35 -2.43 1.89
N ARG A 59 -2.29 -1.33 1.13
CA ARG A 59 -1.28 -0.28 1.35
C ARG A 59 -1.41 0.35 2.74
N GLU A 60 -2.63 0.68 3.18
CA GLU A 60 -2.87 1.26 4.50
C GLU A 60 -2.43 0.32 5.63
N VAL A 61 -2.78 -0.96 5.54
CA VAL A 61 -2.36 -2.00 6.50
C VAL A 61 -0.84 -2.12 6.56
N LEU A 62 -0.17 -2.22 5.40
CA LEU A 62 1.29 -2.36 5.33
C LEU A 62 2.02 -1.16 5.94
N ILE A 63 1.53 0.05 5.70
CA ILE A 63 2.10 1.27 6.31
C ILE A 63 1.94 1.22 7.83
N TYR A 64 0.75 0.87 8.35
CA TYR A 64 0.52 0.84 9.79
C TYR A 64 1.40 -0.20 10.50
N VAL A 65 1.49 -1.41 9.93
CA VAL A 65 2.34 -2.49 10.47
C VAL A 65 3.82 -2.08 10.46
N ALA A 66 4.30 -1.48 9.37
CA ALA A 66 5.69 -1.02 9.26
C ALA A 66 6.04 0.10 10.25
N LEU A 67 5.08 0.97 10.58
CA LEU A 67 5.27 2.03 11.57
C LEU A 67 5.24 1.52 13.02
N ASN A 68 4.68 0.33 13.26
CA ASN A 68 4.45 -0.23 14.59
C ASN A 68 5.08 -1.62 14.77
N PRO A 69 6.38 -1.83 14.47
CA PRO A 69 6.99 -3.16 14.46
C PRO A 69 6.97 -3.87 15.82
N LYS A 70 6.93 -3.10 16.94
CA LYS A 70 6.83 -3.67 18.28
C LYS A 70 5.43 -4.19 18.62
N ALA A 71 4.39 -3.65 18.00
CA ALA A 71 3.01 -4.13 18.16
C ALA A 71 2.72 -5.36 17.30
N PHE A 72 3.51 -5.55 16.23
CA PHE A 72 3.37 -6.67 15.29
C PHE A 72 4.68 -7.49 15.19
N PRO A 73 5.12 -8.13 16.30
CA PRO A 73 6.42 -8.80 16.36
C PRO A 73 6.50 -10.08 15.52
N ASP A 74 5.35 -10.66 15.17
CA ASP A 74 5.24 -11.94 14.46
C ASP A 74 4.23 -11.87 13.31
N ASP A 75 4.18 -12.92 12.49
CA ASP A 75 3.28 -12.94 11.34
C ASP A 75 1.81 -13.11 11.75
N ARG A 76 1.55 -13.80 12.86
CA ARG A 76 0.20 -14.01 13.39
C ARG A 76 -0.49 -12.70 13.74
N SER A 77 0.18 -11.82 14.49
CA SER A 77 -0.32 -10.50 14.88
C SER A 77 -0.58 -9.60 13.66
N LYS A 78 0.26 -9.67 12.62
CA LYS A 78 0.04 -8.95 11.35
C LYS A 78 -1.21 -9.44 10.61
N LYS A 79 -1.38 -10.78 10.50
CA LYS A 79 -2.55 -11.41 9.87
C LYS A 79 -3.84 -11.03 10.59
N LEU A 80 -3.88 -11.21 11.92
CA LEU A 80 -5.05 -10.87 12.75
C LEU A 80 -5.39 -9.38 12.66
N PHE A 81 -4.38 -8.50 12.63
CA PHE A 81 -4.59 -7.07 12.42
C PHE A 81 -5.26 -6.78 11.07
N LEU A 82 -4.74 -7.30 9.96
CA LEU A 82 -5.38 -7.14 8.65
C LEU A 82 -6.85 -7.63 8.68
N LEU A 83 -7.08 -8.82 9.22
CA LEU A 83 -8.40 -9.45 9.30
C LEU A 83 -9.39 -8.63 10.14
N SER A 84 -8.92 -7.95 11.20
CA SER A 84 -9.77 -7.11 12.06
C SER A 84 -10.41 -5.93 11.33
N TYR A 85 -9.83 -5.48 10.20
CA TYR A 85 -10.37 -4.40 9.37
C TYR A 85 -11.16 -4.89 8.17
N MET A 86 -11.33 -6.21 8.01
CA MET A 86 -12.24 -6.77 7.02
C MET A 86 -13.65 -6.86 7.62
N THR A 87 -14.65 -6.36 6.89
CA THR A 87 -16.03 -6.21 7.38
C THR A 87 -17.02 -6.42 6.25
N ASP A 88 -18.15 -7.10 6.48
CA ASP A 88 -19.23 -7.27 5.50
C ASP A 88 -18.82 -7.91 4.16
N GLY A 89 -19.83 -8.26 3.37
CA GLY A 89 -19.68 -8.63 1.96
C GLY A 89 -18.74 -9.83 1.71
N PRO A 90 -18.12 -9.91 0.52
CA PRO A 90 -17.17 -10.97 0.20
C PRO A 90 -15.94 -11.02 1.12
N GLY A 91 -15.59 -9.88 1.75
CA GLY A 91 -14.46 -9.80 2.67
C GLY A 91 -14.69 -10.60 3.95
N GLU A 92 -15.93 -10.62 4.46
CA GLU A 92 -16.28 -11.33 5.69
C GLU A 92 -16.10 -12.85 5.58
N PHE A 93 -16.47 -13.46 4.45
CA PHE A 93 -16.29 -14.90 4.25
C PHE A 93 -14.82 -15.30 4.28
N TRP A 94 -13.97 -14.57 3.55
CA TRP A 94 -12.52 -14.80 3.56
C TRP A 94 -11.92 -14.54 4.94
N LYS A 95 -12.38 -13.49 5.63
CA LYS A 95 -11.93 -13.18 6.99
C LYS A 95 -12.20 -14.33 7.94
N ASN A 96 -13.43 -14.85 7.96
CA ASN A 96 -13.85 -15.86 8.93
C ASN A 96 -13.05 -17.15 8.74
N ASP A 97 -12.91 -17.62 7.49
CA ASP A 97 -12.09 -18.80 7.15
C ASP A 97 -10.65 -18.70 7.69
N LYS A 98 -9.99 -17.56 7.48
CA LYS A 98 -8.62 -17.35 7.97
C LYS A 98 -8.53 -17.13 9.47
N THR A 99 -9.49 -16.39 10.04
CA THR A 99 -9.48 -16.02 11.46
C THR A 99 -9.69 -17.25 12.34
N ASP A 100 -10.62 -18.12 11.95
CA ASP A 100 -10.94 -19.33 12.72
C ASP A 100 -9.71 -20.24 12.87
N LEU A 101 -8.95 -20.44 11.79
CA LEU A 101 -7.71 -21.22 11.82
C LEU A 101 -6.62 -20.58 12.71
N LEU A 102 -6.45 -19.25 12.62
CA LEU A 102 -5.45 -18.53 13.41
C LEU A 102 -5.81 -18.45 14.90
N LEU A 103 -7.10 -18.36 15.23
CA LEU A 103 -7.58 -18.37 16.63
C LEU A 103 -7.53 -19.78 17.23
N ALA A 104 -7.70 -20.83 16.42
CA ALA A 104 -7.53 -22.23 16.83
C ALA A 104 -6.07 -22.67 16.98
N TYR A 105 -5.09 -21.78 16.69
CA TYR A 105 -3.66 -22.12 16.66
C TYR A 105 -3.34 -23.29 15.71
N ASP A 106 -4.03 -23.32 14.57
CA ASP A 106 -3.82 -24.34 13.57
C ASP A 106 -2.35 -24.34 13.09
N ALA A 107 -1.71 -25.51 13.12
CA ALA A 107 -0.28 -25.63 12.88
C ALA A 107 0.12 -25.26 11.44
N ASP A 108 -0.76 -25.43 10.46
CA ASP A 108 -0.47 -25.10 9.08
C ASP A 108 -0.74 -23.63 8.80
N ALA A 109 -1.83 -23.06 9.35
CA ALA A 109 -2.12 -21.63 9.25
C ALA A 109 -1.07 -20.75 9.95
N GLU A 110 -0.48 -21.22 11.06
CA GLU A 110 0.61 -20.53 11.75
C GLU A 110 1.92 -20.53 10.93
N LYS A 111 2.22 -21.62 10.21
CA LYS A 111 3.41 -21.70 9.34
C LYS A 111 3.34 -20.76 8.13
N VAL A 112 2.15 -20.43 7.66
CA VAL A 112 1.98 -19.48 6.54
C VAL A 112 2.69 -18.18 6.91
N THR A 113 3.64 -17.76 6.10
CA THR A 113 4.36 -16.50 6.35
C THR A 113 3.47 -15.30 6.06
N TRP A 114 3.85 -14.13 6.57
CA TRP A 114 3.17 -12.88 6.24
C TRP A 114 3.13 -12.62 4.72
N THR A 115 4.21 -12.95 4.01
CA THR A 115 4.29 -12.80 2.55
C THR A 115 3.28 -13.69 1.83
N GLU A 116 3.21 -14.97 2.17
CA GLU A 116 2.26 -15.92 1.56
C GLU A 116 0.82 -15.52 1.83
N PHE A 117 0.52 -15.05 3.05
CA PHE A 117 -0.81 -14.54 3.40
C PHE A 117 -1.20 -13.32 2.56
N LEU A 118 -0.26 -12.40 2.31
CA LEU A 118 -0.50 -11.26 1.43
C LEU A 118 -0.73 -11.69 -0.02
N ASP A 119 -0.05 -12.73 -0.50
CA ASP A 119 -0.24 -13.25 -1.85
C ASP A 119 -1.60 -13.95 -2.01
N ASP A 120 -2.07 -14.66 -0.99
CA ASP A 120 -3.43 -15.20 -0.96
C ASP A 120 -4.50 -14.08 -0.95
N PHE A 121 -4.28 -13.02 -0.17
CA PHE A 121 -5.12 -11.82 -0.19
C PHE A 121 -5.17 -11.20 -1.60
N ARG A 122 -4.00 -11.03 -2.25
CA ARG A 122 -3.92 -10.48 -3.60
C ARG A 122 -4.64 -11.37 -4.61
N THR A 123 -4.46 -12.67 -4.53
CA THR A 123 -5.11 -13.64 -5.42
C THR A 123 -6.65 -13.60 -5.27
N SER A 124 -7.13 -13.40 -4.04
CA SER A 124 -8.56 -13.34 -3.73
C SER A 124 -9.22 -12.03 -4.19
N PHE A 125 -8.54 -10.89 -3.97
CA PHE A 125 -9.14 -9.56 -4.08
C PHE A 125 -8.53 -8.62 -5.12
N GLU A 126 -7.30 -8.83 -5.60
CA GLU A 126 -6.79 -8.04 -6.72
C GLU A 126 -7.40 -8.52 -8.05
N PRO A 127 -7.57 -7.61 -9.04
CA PRO A 127 -8.00 -8.01 -10.37
C PRO A 127 -7.02 -9.03 -10.96
N LEU A 128 -7.53 -10.13 -11.50
CA LEU A 128 -6.77 -11.25 -12.08
C LEU A 128 -5.74 -10.83 -13.15
N ASP A 129 -5.96 -9.70 -13.82
CA ASP A 129 -5.03 -9.17 -14.80
C ASP A 129 -5.06 -7.62 -14.81
N PRO A 130 -4.24 -6.95 -13.97
CA PRO A 130 -4.15 -5.50 -13.95
C PRO A 130 -3.57 -4.95 -15.26
N ALA A 131 -2.74 -5.73 -15.98
CA ALA A 131 -2.20 -5.34 -17.26
C ALA A 131 -3.29 -5.32 -18.32
N LEU A 132 -4.08 -6.39 -18.47
CA LEU A 132 -5.22 -6.43 -19.38
C LEU A 132 -6.23 -5.32 -19.09
N LYS A 133 -6.55 -5.08 -17.81
CA LYS A 133 -7.43 -3.98 -17.44
C LYS A 133 -6.87 -2.63 -17.90
N ALA A 134 -5.59 -2.34 -17.61
CA ALA A 134 -4.96 -1.10 -18.04
C ALA A 134 -4.86 -1.00 -19.57
N GLN A 135 -4.65 -2.12 -20.28
CA GLN A 135 -4.68 -2.17 -21.74
C GLN A 135 -6.08 -1.86 -22.29
N LEU A 136 -7.15 -2.34 -21.65
CA LEU A 136 -8.54 -2.01 -22.03
C LEU A 136 -8.83 -0.53 -21.77
N GLU A 137 -8.47 -0.01 -20.59
CA GLU A 137 -8.64 1.42 -20.28
C GLU A 137 -7.83 2.31 -21.23
N LEU A 138 -6.62 1.91 -21.63
CA LEU A 138 -5.84 2.62 -22.67
C LEU A 138 -6.52 2.65 -24.03
N LYS A 139 -7.26 1.60 -24.41
CA LYS A 139 -8.00 1.57 -25.68
C LYS A 139 -9.11 2.62 -25.71
N ASP A 140 -9.70 2.89 -24.56
CA ASP A 140 -10.83 3.82 -24.40
C ASP A 140 -10.39 5.22 -23.98
N LEU A 141 -9.16 5.40 -23.50
CA LEU A 141 -8.61 6.69 -23.10
C LEU A 141 -8.58 7.68 -24.28
N ARG A 142 -9.21 8.84 -24.09
CA ARG A 142 -9.21 9.95 -25.07
C ARG A 142 -8.80 11.24 -24.38
N MET A 143 -8.03 12.08 -25.08
CA MET A 143 -7.81 13.46 -24.70
C MET A 143 -9.11 14.23 -24.89
N THR A 144 -9.61 14.84 -23.82
CA THR A 144 -10.86 15.60 -23.80
C THR A 144 -10.62 17.10 -23.88
N ASP A 145 -9.79 17.63 -22.99
CA ASP A 145 -9.45 19.06 -22.92
C ASP A 145 -7.94 19.30 -23.02
N ARG A 146 -7.17 19.00 -21.97
CA ARG A 146 -5.74 19.34 -21.90
C ARG A 146 -4.84 18.14 -22.17
N ALA A 147 -3.82 18.37 -22.99
CA ALA A 147 -2.83 17.35 -23.30
C ALA A 147 -2.03 16.93 -22.06
N ASN A 148 -1.74 17.83 -21.12
CA ASN A 148 -1.02 17.50 -19.89
C ASN A 148 -1.79 16.49 -19.01
N GLU A 149 -3.09 16.67 -18.84
CA GLU A 149 -3.97 15.76 -18.10
C GLU A 149 -4.06 14.40 -18.80
N TYR A 150 -4.24 14.40 -20.12
CA TYR A 150 -4.21 13.18 -20.93
C TYR A 150 -2.88 12.42 -20.76
N THR A 151 -1.73 13.11 -20.84
CA THR A 151 -0.41 12.47 -20.67
C THR A 151 -0.21 11.87 -19.26
N TYR A 152 -0.75 12.51 -18.23
CA TYR A 152 -0.71 11.99 -16.86
C TYR A 152 -1.51 10.69 -16.74
N GLN A 153 -2.77 10.69 -17.22
CA GLN A 153 -3.63 9.51 -17.20
C GLN A 153 -3.02 8.37 -18.05
N PHE A 154 -2.51 8.68 -19.24
CA PHE A 154 -1.85 7.71 -20.10
C PHE A 154 -0.63 7.07 -19.42
N THR A 155 0.24 7.88 -18.82
CA THR A 155 1.45 7.40 -18.12
C THR A 155 1.10 6.50 -16.95
N TYR A 156 0.02 6.81 -16.22
CA TYR A 156 -0.46 5.99 -15.12
C TYR A 156 -0.89 4.58 -15.57
N LEU A 157 -1.59 4.49 -16.70
CA LEU A 157 -2.05 3.22 -17.25
C LEU A 157 -0.90 2.40 -17.84
N VAL A 158 -0.05 3.02 -18.68
CA VAL A 158 1.06 2.32 -19.35
C VAL A 158 2.06 1.68 -18.40
N LYS A 159 2.27 2.26 -17.21
CA LYS A 159 3.10 1.67 -16.15
C LYS A 159 2.65 0.28 -15.72
N GLN A 160 1.42 -0.11 -16.07
CA GLN A 160 0.82 -1.39 -15.76
C GLN A 160 0.79 -2.34 -16.96
N THR A 161 1.18 -1.94 -18.18
CA THR A 161 0.89 -2.70 -19.42
C THR A 161 2.10 -3.33 -20.11
N GLU A 162 3.31 -3.28 -19.53
CA GLU A 162 4.56 -3.81 -20.11
C GLU A 162 4.87 -3.32 -21.56
N TYR A 163 4.18 -2.26 -22.01
CA TYR A 163 4.33 -1.78 -23.38
C TYR A 163 5.69 -1.14 -23.60
N ASN A 164 6.37 -1.53 -24.66
CA ASN A 164 7.53 -0.81 -25.17
C ASN A 164 7.12 0.52 -25.84
N ASP A 165 8.09 1.38 -26.14
CA ASP A 165 7.82 2.71 -26.72
C ASP A 165 6.98 2.65 -28.02
N ALA A 166 7.23 1.68 -28.89
CA ALA A 166 6.47 1.53 -30.13
C ALA A 166 4.99 1.25 -29.85
N ALA A 167 4.68 0.34 -28.93
CA ALA A 167 3.31 0.03 -28.52
C ALA A 167 2.66 1.22 -27.80
N GLN A 168 3.41 1.91 -26.93
CA GLN A 168 2.93 3.11 -26.26
C GLN A 168 2.59 4.23 -27.26
N ILE A 169 3.42 4.46 -28.27
CA ILE A 169 3.16 5.49 -29.30
C ILE A 169 1.87 5.19 -30.07
N VAL A 170 1.63 3.93 -30.44
CA VAL A 170 0.38 3.53 -31.12
C VAL A 170 -0.83 3.78 -30.22
N ALA A 171 -0.74 3.41 -28.93
CA ALA A 171 -1.81 3.64 -27.96
C ALA A 171 -2.05 5.14 -27.71
N PHE A 172 -0.99 5.92 -27.55
CA PHE A 172 -1.06 7.36 -27.29
C PHE A 172 -1.71 8.10 -28.47
N LYS A 173 -1.27 7.80 -29.71
CA LYS A 173 -1.86 8.37 -30.93
C LYS A 173 -3.37 8.14 -31.01
N ARG A 174 -3.86 6.98 -30.58
CA ARG A 174 -5.29 6.63 -30.61
C ARG A 174 -6.13 7.53 -29.72
N GLY A 175 -5.56 8.03 -28.62
CA GLY A 175 -6.26 8.91 -27.69
C GLY A 175 -6.24 10.38 -28.06
N LEU A 176 -5.35 10.81 -28.97
CA LEU A 176 -5.22 12.21 -29.37
C LEU A 176 -6.27 12.62 -30.42
N PRO A 177 -6.65 13.91 -30.47
CA PRO A 177 -7.36 14.47 -31.62
C PRO A 177 -6.54 14.27 -32.90
N LYS A 178 -7.21 13.90 -34.00
CA LYS A 178 -6.57 13.62 -35.29
C LYS A 178 -5.66 14.76 -35.76
N SER A 179 -6.11 16.01 -35.61
CA SER A 179 -5.35 17.21 -35.98
C SER A 179 -4.03 17.33 -35.22
N LEU A 180 -4.07 17.09 -33.90
CA LEU A 180 -2.90 17.14 -33.04
C LEU A 180 -1.93 15.99 -33.35
N ALA A 181 -2.44 14.77 -33.52
CA ALA A 181 -1.61 13.63 -33.90
C ALA A 181 -0.90 13.87 -35.23
N LEU A 182 -1.61 14.35 -36.26
CA LEU A 182 -1.01 14.68 -37.56
C LEU A 182 0.05 15.78 -37.44
N LYS A 183 -0.23 16.86 -36.67
CA LYS A 183 0.73 17.94 -36.44
C LYS A 183 2.03 17.45 -35.81
N ILE A 184 1.97 16.47 -34.90
CA ILE A 184 3.16 15.85 -34.30
C ILE A 184 3.91 14.97 -35.33
N MET A 185 3.18 14.23 -36.19
CA MET A 185 3.81 13.38 -37.22
C MET A 185 4.54 14.19 -38.31
N THR A 186 4.07 15.39 -38.61
CA THR A 186 4.58 16.23 -39.71
C THR A 186 5.52 17.33 -39.21
N ARG A 187 6.13 17.15 -38.04
CA ARG A 187 7.14 18.09 -37.52
C ARG A 187 8.36 18.13 -38.45
N PRO A 188 9.07 19.28 -38.55
CA PRO A 188 10.30 19.38 -39.34
C PRO A 188 11.39 18.41 -38.90
N GLU A 189 11.45 18.09 -37.60
CA GLU A 189 12.40 17.12 -37.05
C GLU A 189 12.03 15.66 -37.36
N GLY A 190 10.87 15.43 -37.99
CA GLY A 190 10.28 14.11 -38.23
C GLY A 190 9.38 13.63 -37.09
N ALA A 191 8.72 12.49 -37.31
CA ALA A 191 7.86 11.87 -36.33
C ALA A 191 8.70 11.33 -35.15
N PRO A 192 8.35 11.65 -33.88
CA PRO A 192 9.12 11.17 -32.75
C PRO A 192 9.08 9.64 -32.62
N THR A 193 10.17 9.06 -32.13
CA THR A 193 10.33 7.60 -31.96
C THR A 193 10.24 7.15 -30.50
N MET A 194 10.32 8.08 -29.55
CA MET A 194 10.14 7.83 -28.12
C MET A 194 8.81 8.40 -27.64
N ILE A 195 8.13 7.69 -26.74
CA ILE A 195 6.85 8.12 -26.19
C ILE A 195 6.95 9.46 -25.44
N LYS A 196 8.08 9.69 -24.76
CA LYS A 196 8.34 10.94 -24.05
C LYS A 196 8.26 12.16 -24.97
N ASP A 197 8.82 12.04 -26.17
CA ASP A 197 8.81 13.13 -27.16
C ASP A 197 7.43 13.34 -27.77
N TRP A 198 6.65 12.26 -27.93
CA TRP A 198 5.23 12.34 -28.29
C TRP A 198 4.42 13.11 -27.25
N MET A 199 4.59 12.80 -25.97
CA MET A 199 3.90 13.46 -24.87
C MET A 199 4.29 14.95 -24.80
N ASN A 200 5.58 15.26 -24.86
CA ASN A 200 6.07 16.64 -24.83
C ASN A 200 5.54 17.47 -26.02
N ALA A 201 5.54 16.89 -27.23
CA ALA A 201 5.03 17.58 -28.41
C ALA A 201 3.51 17.81 -28.34
N ALA A 202 2.76 16.85 -27.81
CA ALA A 202 1.31 17.00 -27.61
C ALA A 202 1.00 18.16 -26.65
N ILE A 203 1.70 18.24 -25.52
CA ILE A 203 1.55 19.34 -24.55
C ILE A 203 1.90 20.67 -25.21
N LEU A 204 3.07 20.77 -25.84
CA LEU A 204 3.53 22.00 -26.47
C LEU A 204 2.53 22.52 -27.51
N PHE A 205 2.03 21.67 -28.39
CA PHE A 205 1.11 22.09 -29.45
C PHE A 205 -0.30 22.40 -28.96
N ASP A 206 -0.80 21.68 -27.94
CA ASP A 206 -2.09 21.98 -27.31
C ASP A 206 -2.05 23.34 -26.61
N GLU A 207 -1.01 23.58 -25.79
CA GLU A 207 -0.82 24.86 -25.09
C GLU A 207 -0.62 26.02 -26.06
N SER A 208 0.23 25.84 -27.09
CA SER A 208 0.44 26.87 -28.12
C SER A 208 -0.84 27.20 -28.89
N TYR A 209 -1.68 26.20 -29.17
CA TYR A 209 -2.96 26.42 -29.84
C TYR A 209 -3.92 27.21 -28.94
N LYS A 210 -4.01 26.87 -27.66
CA LYS A 210 -4.85 27.61 -26.69
C LYS A 210 -4.39 29.05 -26.53
N GLN A 211 -3.09 29.30 -26.41
CA GLN A 211 -2.52 30.65 -26.37
C GLN A 211 -2.83 31.45 -27.65
N ALA A 212 -2.70 30.84 -28.82
CA ALA A 212 -3.04 31.50 -30.09
C ALA A 212 -4.54 31.84 -30.19
N MET A 213 -5.41 30.96 -29.70
CA MET A 213 -6.86 31.22 -29.65
C MET A 213 -7.21 32.35 -28.67
N GLU A 214 -6.56 32.43 -27.52
CA GLU A 214 -6.73 33.54 -26.56
C GLU A 214 -6.23 34.86 -27.15
N TYR A 215 -5.05 34.86 -27.76
CA TYR A 215 -4.51 36.05 -28.42
C TYR A 215 -5.40 36.53 -29.57
N GLY A 216 -5.92 35.61 -30.40
CA GLY A 216 -6.84 35.95 -31.48
C GLY A 216 -8.12 36.64 -30.99
N LYS A 217 -8.69 36.16 -29.87
CA LYS A 217 -9.84 36.83 -29.24
C LYS A 217 -9.50 38.23 -28.77
N MET A 218 -8.37 38.40 -28.07
CA MET A 218 -7.92 39.74 -27.63
C MET A 218 -7.72 40.69 -28.82
N TRP A 219 -7.09 40.20 -29.90
CA TRP A 219 -6.89 40.98 -31.12
C TRP A 219 -8.21 41.42 -31.76
N ASP A 220 -9.19 40.51 -31.85
CA ASP A 220 -10.52 40.80 -32.39
C ASP A 220 -11.29 41.79 -31.50
N ASP A 221 -11.15 41.73 -30.18
CA ASP A 221 -11.75 42.70 -29.25
C ASP A 221 -11.11 44.11 -29.41
N GLU A 222 -9.79 44.17 -29.57
CA GLU A 222 -9.04 45.44 -29.73
C GLU A 222 -9.24 46.09 -31.11
N HIS A 223 -9.46 45.28 -32.15
CA HIS A 223 -9.43 45.76 -33.54
C HIS A 223 -10.70 45.47 -34.37
N GLY A 224 -11.58 44.58 -33.92
CA GLY A 224 -12.83 44.20 -34.61
C GLY A 224 -13.96 45.21 -34.44
N GLY A 225 -13.85 46.14 -33.49
CA GLY A 225 -14.81 47.22 -33.23
C GLY A 225 -14.64 48.45 -34.14
N ARG A 226 -14.68 48.29 -35.46
CA ARG A 226 -14.95 49.41 -36.39
C ARG A 226 -15.62 48.89 -37.67
N LYS A 227 -16.92 48.59 -37.57
CA LYS A 227 -17.81 48.61 -38.73
C LYS A 227 -18.66 49.87 -38.65
N LEU A 228 -18.37 50.80 -39.56
CA LEU A 228 -19.24 51.92 -39.93
C LEU A 228 -20.57 51.39 -40.47
#